data_AF-A0A8H4AF17-F1
#
_entry.id   AF-A0A8H4AF17-F1
#
_cell.length_a   1.000
_cell.length_b   1.000
_cell.length_c   1.000
_cell.angle_alpha   90.00
_cell.angle_beta   90.00
_cell.angle_gamma   90.00
#
_symmetry.space_group_name_H-M   'P 1'
#
loop_
_entity.id
_entity.type
_entity.pdbx_description
1 polymer ?
#
loop_
_entity_poly.entity_id
_entity_poly.type
_entity_poly.pdbx_seq_one_letter_code
_entity_poly.pdbx_strand_id
1 'polypeptide(L)'
;MFSDYLEIFSDPTYFPTNKKTIQHNELPSVTNELSETFQLNLEKHDPNWITIFIKSEDEQQVRIPALWLSPNASKPHPNCSVNNNWNHTISAGNDLELNKWYHIFSGPQKRMEFYVNGELVGYTDVKDIIFNEFPLKIGAF
;
A
#
# COMPACT_ATOMS: atom_id res chain seq x y z
N MET A 1 -3.23 22.47 -14.59
CA MET A 1 -2.82 21.20 -15.25
C MET A 1 -2.64 20.22 -14.11
N PHE A 2 -3.55 19.26 -13.94
CA PHE A 2 -3.40 18.23 -12.91
C PHE A 2 -2.43 17.19 -13.47
N SER A 3 -1.44 16.79 -12.66
CA SER A 3 -0.54 15.69 -13.02
C SER A 3 -1.28 14.37 -12.78
N ASP A 4 -1.16 13.44 -13.71
CA ASP A 4 -1.77 12.10 -13.60
C ASP A 4 -1.00 11.18 -12.63
N TYR A 5 0.13 11.65 -12.10
CA TYR A 5 0.93 10.95 -11.09
C TYR A 5 1.56 11.92 -10.08
N LEU A 6 1.92 11.40 -8.90
CA LEU A 6 2.69 12.09 -7.88
C LEU A 6 3.88 11.22 -7.47
N GLU A 7 5.10 11.71 -7.72
CA GLU A 7 6.32 11.11 -7.19
C GLU A 7 6.56 11.62 -5.77
N ILE A 8 6.59 10.70 -4.81
CA ILE A 8 6.67 11.05 -3.37
C ILE A 8 8.12 11.04 -2.88
N PHE A 9 8.93 10.12 -3.36
CA PHE A 9 10.35 9.95 -3.04
C PHE A 9 11.13 9.72 -4.32
N SER A 10 12.13 10.56 -4.57
CA SER A 10 13.11 10.41 -5.65
C SER A 10 14.32 9.58 -5.24
N ASP A 11 14.60 9.51 -3.92
CA ASP A 11 15.78 8.88 -3.34
C ASP A 11 15.39 7.86 -2.26
N PRO A 12 16.23 6.83 -2.02
CA PRO A 12 16.00 5.87 -0.95
C PRO A 12 15.81 6.54 0.41
N THR A 13 14.78 6.11 1.14
CA THR A 13 14.42 6.63 2.46
C THR A 13 14.28 5.48 3.45
N TYR A 14 14.76 5.70 4.68
CA TYR A 14 14.73 4.70 5.75
C TYR A 14 13.57 4.94 6.72
N PHE A 15 12.86 3.87 7.07
CA PHE A 15 11.79 3.87 8.07
C PHE A 15 12.19 3.05 9.30
N PRO A 16 11.69 3.38 10.51
CA PRO A 16 10.60 4.30 10.81
C PRO A 16 11.01 5.77 10.98
N THR A 17 12.29 6.13 10.85
CA THR A 17 12.78 7.49 11.13
C THR A 17 12.14 8.57 10.26
N ASN A 18 11.86 8.27 8.99
CA ASN A 18 11.41 9.26 8.01
C ASN A 18 9.94 9.07 7.60
N LYS A 19 9.02 8.92 8.58
CA LYS A 19 7.58 8.85 8.29
C LYS A 19 7.11 10.08 7.50
N LYS A 20 6.21 9.88 6.53
CA LYS A 20 5.67 10.96 5.70
C LYS A 20 4.15 10.94 5.69
N THR A 21 3.54 12.12 5.75
CA THR A 21 2.10 12.31 5.60
C THR A 21 1.86 13.27 4.45
N ILE A 22 0.97 12.91 3.53
CA ILE A 22 0.59 13.70 2.37
C ILE A 22 -0.91 13.96 2.48
N GLN A 23 -1.29 15.23 2.48
CA GLN A 23 -2.69 15.62 2.60
C GLN A 23 -3.46 15.28 1.33
N HIS A 24 -4.78 15.07 1.46
CA HIS A 24 -5.60 14.66 0.33
C HIS A 24 -5.57 15.64 -0.84
N ASN A 25 -5.54 16.94 -0.55
CA ASN A 25 -5.46 18.00 -1.56
C ASN A 25 -4.11 18.07 -2.29
N GLU A 26 -3.08 17.36 -1.81
CA GLU A 26 -1.78 17.21 -2.47
C GLU A 26 -1.72 15.97 -3.37
N LEU A 27 -2.68 15.05 -3.24
CA LEU A 27 -2.77 13.83 -4.05
C LEU A 27 -3.51 14.11 -5.38
N PRO A 28 -3.17 13.38 -6.45
CA PRO A 28 -3.99 13.36 -7.66
C PRO A 28 -5.44 12.95 -7.34
N SER A 29 -6.40 13.52 -8.05
CA SER A 29 -7.80 13.09 -7.93
C SER A 29 -7.96 11.70 -8.53
N VAL A 30 -8.36 10.74 -7.70
CA VAL A 30 -8.61 9.35 -8.11
C VAL A 30 -10.12 9.13 -8.11
N THR A 31 -10.69 8.89 -9.28
CA THR A 31 -12.13 8.64 -9.44
C THR A 31 -12.45 7.28 -10.06
N ASN A 32 -11.43 6.55 -10.52
CA ASN A 32 -11.61 5.26 -11.19
C ASN A 32 -10.47 4.30 -10.85
N GLU A 33 -9.24 4.69 -11.19
CA GLU A 33 -8.07 3.81 -11.19
C GLU A 33 -6.92 4.43 -10.41
N LEU A 34 -6.26 3.64 -9.59
CA LEU A 34 -5.07 4.02 -8.83
C LEU A 34 -4.05 2.89 -8.95
N SER A 35 -2.79 3.29 -9.08
CA SER A 35 -1.67 2.37 -8.98
C SER A 35 -0.56 2.95 -8.13
N GLU A 36 -0.01 2.14 -7.25
CA GLU A 36 1.16 2.47 -6.46
C GLU A 36 2.35 1.63 -6.91
N THR A 37 3.52 2.26 -7.01
CA THR A 37 4.77 1.59 -7.34
C THR A 37 5.86 2.06 -6.40
N PHE A 38 6.64 1.14 -5.84
CA PHE A 38 7.80 1.48 -5.02
C PHE A 38 8.79 0.31 -4.94
N GLN A 39 10.00 0.62 -4.49
CA GLN A 39 11.03 -0.37 -4.16
C GLN A 39 11.15 -0.50 -2.64
N LEU A 40 11.26 -1.74 -2.16
CA LEU A 40 11.35 -2.05 -0.73
C LEU A 40 12.55 -2.95 -0.45
N ASN A 41 13.28 -2.66 0.62
CA ASN A 41 14.27 -3.54 1.22
C ASN A 41 13.99 -3.65 2.72
N LEU A 42 13.99 -4.87 3.26
CA LEU A 42 13.72 -5.15 4.67
C LEU A 42 15.00 -5.55 5.38
N GLU A 43 15.36 -4.83 6.44
CA GLU A 43 16.52 -5.16 7.27
C GLU A 43 16.20 -6.19 8.36
N LYS A 44 14.93 -6.24 8.81
CA LYS A 44 14.44 -7.16 9.84
C LYS A 44 12.95 -7.43 9.68
N HIS A 45 12.50 -8.54 10.23
CA HIS A 45 11.08 -8.80 10.48
C HIS A 45 10.65 -8.16 11.81
N ASP A 46 9.45 -7.60 11.84
CA ASP A 46 8.84 -7.12 13.08
C ASP A 46 7.91 -8.20 13.66
N PRO A 47 7.87 -8.40 15.00
CA PRO A 47 6.91 -9.31 15.61
C PRO A 47 5.45 -8.81 15.54
N ASN A 48 5.22 -7.57 15.10
CA ASN A 48 3.89 -6.99 14.91
C ASN A 48 3.59 -6.75 13.43
N TRP A 49 2.35 -6.36 13.17
CA TRP A 49 1.95 -5.86 11.86
C TRP A 49 2.62 -4.52 11.57
N ILE A 50 3.17 -4.37 10.38
CA ILE A 50 3.86 -3.15 9.97
C ILE A 50 3.18 -2.54 8.76
N THR A 51 2.76 -1.28 8.89
CA THR A 51 2.23 -0.48 7.79
C THR A 51 3.38 0.04 6.93
N ILE A 52 3.36 -0.25 5.63
CA ILE A 52 4.24 0.42 4.66
C ILE A 52 3.63 1.76 4.25
N PHE A 53 2.35 1.73 3.88
CA PHE A 53 1.55 2.93 3.71
C PHE A 53 0.07 2.65 3.99
N ILE A 54 -0.66 3.70 4.33
CA ILE A 54 -2.10 3.68 4.52
C ILE A 54 -2.68 5.06 4.23
N LYS A 55 -3.73 5.14 3.43
CA LYS A 55 -4.54 6.36 3.33
C LYS A 55 -5.83 6.21 4.14
N SER A 56 -5.77 6.80 5.33
CA SER A 56 -6.81 6.78 6.37
C SER A 56 -6.55 7.84 7.45
N GLU A 57 -7.60 8.29 8.15
CA GLU A 57 -7.47 9.13 9.34
C GLU A 57 -6.93 8.33 10.54
N ASP A 58 -7.53 7.15 10.77
CA ASP A 58 -7.14 6.17 11.79
C ASP A 58 -7.02 4.77 11.15
N GLU A 59 -6.15 3.92 11.67
CA GLU A 59 -5.93 2.58 11.15
C GLU A 59 -7.19 1.70 11.23
N GLN A 60 -8.21 2.04 12.03
CA GLN A 60 -9.41 1.21 12.20
C GLN A 60 -10.60 1.58 11.28
N GLN A 61 -10.47 2.63 10.45
CA GLN A 61 -11.57 3.11 9.61
C GLN A 61 -11.45 2.65 8.14
N VAL A 62 -11.64 3.56 7.19
CA VAL A 62 -11.60 3.32 5.74
C VAL A 62 -10.15 3.36 5.28
N ARG A 63 -9.65 2.22 4.80
CA ARG A 63 -8.28 2.02 4.33
C ARG A 63 -8.27 1.99 2.80
N ILE A 64 -7.75 3.02 2.15
CA ILE A 64 -7.57 2.97 0.70
C ILE A 64 -6.51 3.96 0.18
N PRO A 65 -5.47 3.51 -0.51
CA PRO A 65 -4.90 2.16 -0.50
C PRO A 65 -4.17 1.90 0.84
N ALA A 66 -3.91 0.65 1.17
CA ALA A 66 -3.01 0.30 2.27
C ALA A 66 -2.17 -0.93 1.94
N LEU A 67 -0.94 -0.97 2.46
CA LEU A 67 -0.10 -2.16 2.44
C LEU A 67 0.48 -2.40 3.82
N TRP A 68 0.25 -3.60 4.31
CA TRP A 68 0.76 -4.11 5.57
C TRP A 68 1.70 -5.27 5.33
N LEU A 69 2.61 -5.49 6.27
CA LEU A 69 3.45 -6.66 6.35
C LEU A 69 3.06 -7.47 7.58
N SER A 70 2.93 -8.79 7.40
CA SER A 70 2.56 -9.68 8.50
C SER A 70 3.67 -9.77 9.56
N PRO A 71 3.30 -10.06 10.83
CA PRO A 71 4.24 -10.42 11.88
C PRO A 71 5.23 -11.51 11.46
N ASN A 72 6.49 -11.36 11.90
CA ASN A 72 7.60 -12.32 11.83
C ASN A 72 8.09 -12.76 10.45
N ALA A 73 7.25 -12.63 9.42
CA ALA A 73 7.49 -13.12 8.07
C ALA A 73 7.44 -12.01 7.02
N SER A 74 6.94 -10.83 7.40
CA SER A 74 6.79 -9.70 6.50
C SER A 74 6.04 -10.04 5.20
N LYS A 75 5.07 -10.94 5.27
CA LYS A 75 4.26 -11.30 4.11
C LYS A 75 3.43 -10.09 3.67
N PRO A 76 3.35 -9.76 2.38
CA PRO A 76 2.56 -8.62 1.91
C PRO A 76 1.05 -8.84 2.07
N HIS A 77 0.40 -7.82 2.62
CA HIS A 77 -1.05 -7.71 2.77
C HIS A 77 -1.50 -6.35 2.22
N PRO A 78 -1.72 -6.25 0.90
CA PRO A 78 -2.39 -5.10 0.29
C PRO A 78 -3.89 -5.14 0.62
N ASN A 79 -4.41 -3.98 1.02
CA ASN A 79 -5.73 -3.84 1.60
C ASN A 79 -6.48 -2.65 0.99
N CYS A 80 -7.80 -2.80 0.84
CA CYS A 80 -8.73 -1.74 0.53
C CYS A 80 -10.03 -1.89 1.33
N SER A 81 -10.80 -0.81 1.49
CA SER A 81 -12.16 -0.86 2.02
C SER A 81 -13.20 -1.00 0.90
N VAL A 82 -14.18 -1.85 1.16
CA VAL A 82 -15.40 -2.02 0.34
C VAL A 82 -16.64 -1.88 1.23
N ASN A 83 -17.82 -1.67 0.64
CA ASN A 83 -19.09 -1.38 1.35
C ASN A 83 -19.37 -2.21 2.62
N ASN A 84 -19.01 -3.50 2.66
CA ASN A 84 -19.27 -4.39 3.79
C ASN A 84 -17.99 -4.97 4.44
N ASN A 85 -16.81 -4.48 4.05
CA ASN A 85 -15.55 -4.95 4.60
C ASN A 85 -14.49 -3.84 4.50
N TRP A 86 -14.21 -3.20 5.63
CA TRP A 86 -13.21 -2.14 5.73
C TRP A 86 -11.76 -2.66 5.56
N ASN A 87 -11.54 -3.97 5.67
CA ASN A 87 -10.24 -4.62 5.64
C ASN A 87 -10.15 -5.72 4.55
N HIS A 88 -10.68 -5.46 3.36
CA HIS A 88 -10.58 -6.41 2.25
C HIS A 88 -9.10 -6.54 1.82
N THR A 89 -8.55 -7.74 1.96
CA THR A 89 -7.11 -7.99 1.88
C THR A 89 -6.82 -9.08 0.85
N ILE A 90 -5.74 -8.95 0.09
CA ILE A 90 -5.12 -10.10 -0.59
C ILE A 90 -4.01 -10.63 0.31
N SER A 91 -3.99 -11.93 0.59
CA SER A 91 -2.75 -12.55 1.09
C SER A 91 -1.89 -12.85 -0.14
N ALA A 92 -0.97 -11.94 -0.45
CA ALA A 92 -0.26 -11.96 -1.72
C ALA A 92 1.13 -12.60 -1.57
N GLY A 93 1.46 -13.53 -2.46
CA GLY A 93 2.80 -14.11 -2.57
C GLY A 93 3.31 -14.87 -1.34
N ASN A 94 4.64 -14.93 -1.26
CA ASN A 94 5.40 -15.53 -0.17
C ASN A 94 5.91 -14.46 0.80
N ASP A 95 6.51 -14.92 1.88
CA ASP A 95 7.23 -14.10 2.85
C ASP A 95 8.35 -13.30 2.16
N LEU A 96 8.48 -12.02 2.50
CA LEU A 96 9.54 -11.18 1.94
C LEU A 96 10.84 -11.46 2.68
N GLU A 97 11.86 -11.94 1.98
CA GLU A 97 13.18 -12.13 2.56
C GLU A 97 13.90 -10.80 2.87
N LEU A 98 14.77 -10.85 3.88
CA LEU A 98 15.60 -9.72 4.30
C LEU A 98 16.70 -9.40 3.29
N ASN A 99 17.11 -8.14 3.24
CA ASN A 99 18.20 -7.62 2.41
C ASN A 99 18.02 -7.84 0.90
N LYS A 100 16.78 -8.05 0.45
CA LYS A 100 16.41 -8.10 -0.98
C LYS A 100 15.60 -6.88 -1.36
N TRP A 101 15.83 -6.42 -2.59
CA TRP A 101 15.01 -5.39 -3.22
C TRP A 101 13.79 -6.01 -3.89
N TYR A 102 12.63 -5.45 -3.60
CA TYR A 102 11.36 -5.82 -4.22
C TYR A 102 10.77 -4.62 -4.94
N HIS A 103 10.40 -4.80 -6.20
CA HIS A 103 9.55 -3.86 -6.92
C HIS A 103 8.09 -4.26 -6.73
N ILE A 104 7.32 -3.42 -6.04
CA ILE A 104 5.90 -3.67 -5.76
C ILE A 104 5.04 -2.79 -6.66
N PHE A 105 4.01 -3.39 -7.25
CA PHE A 105 2.97 -2.68 -8.02
C PHE A 105 1.58 -3.17 -7.63
N SER A 106 0.64 -2.23 -7.49
CA SER A 106 -0.81 -2.47 -7.34
C SER A 106 -1.54 -1.68 -8.43
N GLY A 107 -2.54 -2.26 -9.09
CA GLY A 107 -3.12 -1.67 -10.31
C GLY A 107 -4.60 -2.03 -10.58
N PRO A 108 -5.23 -1.39 -11.58
CA PRO A 108 -6.64 -1.03 -11.46
C PRO A 108 -7.57 -1.76 -12.45
N GLN A 109 -7.49 -3.08 -12.57
CA GLN A 109 -8.36 -3.83 -13.49
C GLN A 109 -9.62 -4.39 -12.80
N LYS A 110 -10.56 -3.57 -12.29
CA LYS A 110 -11.77 -4.06 -11.57
C LYS A 110 -11.51 -5.10 -10.47
N ARG A 111 -10.24 -5.24 -10.08
CA ARG A 111 -9.66 -6.25 -9.22
C ARG A 111 -8.37 -5.63 -8.70
N MET A 112 -8.09 -5.88 -7.42
CA MET A 112 -6.83 -5.48 -6.83
C MET A 112 -5.81 -6.53 -7.24
N GLU A 113 -4.73 -6.10 -7.87
CA GLU A 113 -3.62 -6.96 -8.27
C GLU A 113 -2.39 -6.58 -7.46
N PHE A 114 -1.55 -7.55 -7.13
CA PHE A 114 -0.31 -7.31 -6.42
C PHE A 114 0.83 -8.02 -7.12
N TYR A 115 1.81 -7.23 -7.52
CA TYR A 115 2.98 -7.71 -8.23
C TYR A 115 4.23 -7.53 -7.38
N VAL A 116 5.13 -8.50 -7.46
CA VAL A 116 6.46 -8.45 -6.86
C VAL A 116 7.47 -8.77 -7.95
N ASN A 117 8.42 -7.87 -8.19
CA ASN A 117 9.43 -7.98 -9.24
C ASN A 117 8.82 -8.22 -10.64
N GLY A 118 7.66 -7.62 -10.91
CA GLY A 118 6.93 -7.76 -12.17
C GLY A 118 6.08 -9.03 -12.29
N GLU A 119 6.12 -9.95 -11.33
CA GLU A 119 5.30 -11.16 -11.31
C GLU A 119 4.01 -10.93 -10.52
N LEU A 120 2.86 -11.35 -11.05
CA LEU A 120 1.58 -11.33 -10.33
C LEU A 120 1.59 -12.39 -9.23
N VAL A 121 1.63 -11.97 -7.97
CA VAL A 121 1.69 -12.89 -6.82
C VAL A 121 0.38 -12.97 -6.03
N GLY A 122 -0.60 -12.14 -6.37
CA GLY A 122 -1.93 -12.21 -5.80
C GLY A 122 -2.90 -11.26 -6.50
N TYR A 123 -4.17 -11.65 -6.55
CA TYR A 123 -5.24 -10.76 -6.98
C TYR A 123 -6.54 -11.12 -6.27
N THR A 124 -7.47 -10.18 -6.24
CA THR A 124 -8.85 -10.43 -5.83
C THR A 124 -9.78 -9.54 -6.62
N ASP A 125 -10.90 -10.10 -7.08
CA ASP A 125 -11.97 -9.29 -7.67
C ASP A 125 -12.55 -8.39 -6.59
N VAL A 126 -12.58 -7.09 -6.87
CA VAL A 126 -13.04 -6.10 -5.92
C VAL A 126 -14.07 -5.23 -6.61
N LYS A 127 -15.25 -5.15 -5.99
CA LYS A 127 -16.34 -4.26 -6.37
C LYS A 127 -16.60 -3.32 -5.21
N ASP A 128 -17.18 -2.16 -5.54
CA ASP A 128 -17.66 -1.19 -4.55
C ASP A 128 -16.57 -0.72 -3.57
N ILE A 129 -15.38 -0.41 -4.13
CA ILE A 129 -14.30 0.25 -3.41
C ILE A 129 -14.80 1.58 -2.85
N ILE A 130 -14.54 1.82 -1.56
CA ILE A 130 -14.85 3.09 -0.90
C ILE A 130 -13.63 3.99 -1.00
N PHE A 131 -13.69 5.05 -1.81
CA PHE A 131 -12.67 6.11 -1.83
C PHE A 131 -12.85 7.08 -0.65
N ASN A 132 -11.74 7.63 -0.15
CA ASN A 132 -11.76 8.58 0.97
C ASN A 132 -10.93 9.84 0.69
N GLU A 133 -11.18 10.88 1.48
CA GLU A 133 -10.47 12.16 1.43
C GLU A 133 -9.43 12.30 2.55
N PHE A 134 -8.99 11.18 3.15
CA PHE A 134 -8.01 11.17 4.23
C PHE A 134 -6.57 11.33 3.74
N PRO A 135 -5.60 11.70 4.59
CA PRO A 135 -4.21 11.77 4.18
C PRO A 135 -3.60 10.39 3.89
N LEU A 136 -2.61 10.35 3.00
CA LEU A 136 -1.73 9.19 2.79
C LEU A 136 -0.56 9.25 3.77
N LYS A 137 -0.42 8.21 4.59
CA LYS A 137 0.63 8.03 5.58
C LYS A 137 1.59 6.95 5.10
N ILE A 138 2.90 7.20 5.10
CA ILE A 138 3.96 6.27 4.67
C ILE A 138 4.99 6.07 5.79
N GLY A 139 5.36 4.82 6.04
CA GLY A 139 6.16 4.38 7.18
C GLY A 139 5.28 3.80 8.30
N ALA A 140 5.84 2.92 9.13
CA ALA A 140 5.10 2.29 10.23
C ALA A 140 4.63 3.36 11.23
N PHE A 141 3.33 3.66 11.33
CA PHE A 141 2.79 4.69 12.23
C PHE A 141 2.61 4.18 13.65
#